data_AF-A0A959MC50-F1
#
_entry.id   AF-A0A959MC50-F1
#
_cell.length_a   1.000
_cell.length_b   1.000
_cell.length_c   1.000
_cell.angle_alpha   90.00
_cell.angle_beta   90.00
_cell.angle_gamma   90.00
#
_symmetry.space_group_name_H-M   'P 1'
#
loop_
_entity.id
_entity.type
_entity.pdbx_description
1 polymer ?
#
loop_
_entity_poly.entity_id
_entity_poly.type
_entity_poly.pdbx_seq_one_letter_code
_entity_poly.pdbx_strand_id
1 'polypeptide(L)'
;MSTVLCFYHSPCNDGASAAAALTYRLQKSDPSRVVECHPMGFTVEWNDPLDEHYLKSLGHSHEKVSAIYIVDISISPEKYHQILAFLKGAGRIGEEKPRTICIDHHRTALDNLEILQEYCDETLIEIGPGLSGATLVWKYFNSTEGELSIPTMLRYVADQDVWEWKLPFSKEINSALNTLDGVAATMVAELARSIEDEQNWFEKRKSQGEAILSVIESQLHKSYSRIFECDDRDGTEYRVVNATENASELGNMLCEESSKSPNVIAVIYSIQKNWSVKVSLRSIPGGKINARQVAERFGGGGHDHAAGCRFPDMMAFDRGLEELLGVDVKLIVDPVQAG
;
A
#
# COMPACT_ATOMS: atom_id res chain seq x y z
N MET A 1 24.97 8.25 21.38
CA MET A 1 24.10 9.31 20.84
C MET A 1 22.66 8.89 21.15
N SER A 2 21.64 9.73 20.88
CA SER A 2 20.24 9.29 21.04
C SER A 2 19.65 8.96 19.68
N THR A 3 18.99 7.81 19.57
CA THR A 3 18.39 7.28 18.34
C THR A 3 16.94 7.74 18.21
N VAL A 4 16.50 7.94 16.97
CA VAL A 4 15.08 8.08 16.62
C VAL A 4 14.59 6.78 16.01
N LEU A 5 13.48 6.23 16.50
CA LEU A 5 12.81 5.10 15.85
C LEU A 5 11.73 5.62 14.91
N CYS A 6 11.64 5.04 13.71
CA CYS A 6 10.63 5.36 12.71
C CYS A 6 9.90 4.07 12.32
N PHE A 7 8.66 3.92 12.74
CA PHE A 7 7.77 2.83 12.35
C PHE A 7 6.94 3.29 11.15
N TYR A 8 6.91 2.50 10.08
CA TYR A 8 6.25 2.88 8.83
C TYR A 8 5.53 1.72 8.15
N HIS A 9 4.50 2.01 7.36
CA HIS A 9 3.78 0.98 6.61
C HIS A 9 4.65 0.34 5.51
N SER A 10 4.60 -0.98 5.40
CA SER A 10 5.38 -1.75 4.44
C SER A 10 4.64 -3.04 4.03
N PRO A 11 4.83 -3.58 2.81
CA PRO A 11 5.62 -3.00 1.72
C PRO A 11 4.78 -2.05 0.85
N CYS A 12 4.96 -0.74 1.01
CA CYS A 12 4.37 0.27 0.13
C CYS A 12 5.36 1.42 -0.11
N ASN A 13 5.20 2.11 -1.24
CA ASN A 13 6.06 3.23 -1.59
C ASN A 13 5.79 4.46 -0.73
N ASP A 14 4.56 4.68 -0.28
CA ASP A 14 4.23 5.84 0.55
C ASP A 14 4.88 5.77 1.93
N GLY A 15 4.65 4.70 2.70
CA GLY A 15 5.28 4.51 4.00
C GLY A 15 6.80 4.48 3.95
N ALA A 16 7.39 3.83 2.95
CA ALA A 16 8.83 3.86 2.75
C ALA A 16 9.35 5.28 2.44
N SER A 17 8.60 6.05 1.65
CA SER A 17 8.91 7.45 1.34
C SER A 17 8.65 8.39 2.51
N ALA A 18 7.69 8.09 3.40
CA ALA A 18 7.44 8.79 4.64
C ALA A 18 8.60 8.62 5.62
N ALA A 19 9.07 7.39 5.80
CA ALA A 19 10.28 7.11 6.56
C ALA A 19 11.53 7.78 5.93
N ALA A 20 11.60 7.82 4.61
CA ALA A 20 12.69 8.51 3.91
C ALA A 20 12.66 10.03 4.08
N ALA A 21 11.49 10.66 3.97
CA ALA A 21 11.30 12.08 4.21
C ALA A 21 11.69 12.45 5.65
N LEU A 22 11.26 11.66 6.64
CA LEU A 22 11.64 11.83 8.03
C LEU A 22 13.16 11.76 8.22
N THR A 23 13.78 10.71 7.68
CA THR A 23 15.22 10.48 7.82
C THR A 23 16.00 11.61 7.18
N TYR A 24 15.65 11.98 5.95
CA TYR A 24 16.27 13.07 5.20
C TYR A 24 16.19 14.40 5.97
N ARG A 25 15.02 14.76 6.50
CA ARG A 25 14.83 16.03 7.22
C ARG A 25 15.60 16.05 8.55
N LEU A 26 15.54 14.98 9.32
CA LEU A 26 16.29 14.89 10.57
C LEU A 26 17.79 14.97 10.34
N GLN A 27 18.33 14.27 9.34
CA GLN A 27 19.75 14.28 9.02
C GLN A 27 20.21 15.59 8.34
N LYS A 28 19.34 16.27 7.60
CA LYS A 28 19.59 17.63 7.10
C LYS A 28 19.78 18.61 8.25
N SER A 29 18.99 18.48 9.33
CA SER A 29 19.11 19.34 10.52
C SER A 29 20.30 18.97 11.42
N ASP A 30 20.62 17.68 11.53
CA ASP A 30 21.71 17.14 12.33
C ASP A 30 22.27 15.88 11.66
N PRO A 31 23.39 16.00 10.90
CA PRO A 31 23.97 14.88 10.17
C PRO A 31 24.43 13.71 11.05
N SER A 32 24.56 13.91 12.37
CA SER A 32 24.91 12.85 13.32
C SER A 32 23.69 12.06 13.81
N ARG A 33 22.47 12.46 13.43
CA ARG A 33 21.23 11.80 13.84
C ARG A 33 21.14 10.39 13.27
N VAL A 34 20.98 9.42 14.18
CA VAL A 34 20.70 8.03 13.84
C VAL A 34 19.19 7.82 13.81
N VAL A 35 18.67 7.34 12.68
CA VAL A 35 17.26 6.99 12.49
C VAL A 35 17.17 5.49 12.16
N GLU A 36 16.54 4.73 13.04
CA GLU A 36 16.25 3.30 12.83
C GLU A 36 14.84 3.16 12.26
N CYS A 37 14.74 2.78 10.97
CA CYS A 37 13.46 2.59 10.30
C CYS A 37 13.00 1.14 10.38
N HIS A 38 11.81 0.92 10.94
CA HIS A 38 11.22 -0.39 11.19
C HIS A 38 9.94 -0.56 10.35
N PRO A 39 9.97 -1.40 9.28
CA PRO A 39 8.78 -1.65 8.46
C PRO A 39 7.71 -2.41 9.25
N MET A 40 6.45 -2.07 9.03
CA MET A 40 5.27 -2.71 9.64
C MET A 40 4.26 -3.10 8.57
N GLY A 41 3.92 -4.39 8.52
CA GLY A 41 2.84 -4.91 7.68
C GLY A 41 1.48 -4.81 8.35
N PHE A 42 0.41 -4.95 7.56
CA PHE A 42 -0.92 -5.17 8.09
C PHE A 42 -0.95 -6.47 8.90
N THR A 43 -1.34 -6.36 10.18
CA THR A 43 -1.86 -7.50 10.94
C THR A 43 -3.32 -7.71 10.58
N VAL A 44 -3.88 -8.89 10.86
CA VAL A 44 -5.28 -9.20 10.51
C VAL A 44 -6.22 -8.28 11.26
N GLU A 45 -5.89 -7.99 12.53
CA GLU A 45 -6.63 -7.10 13.40
C GLU A 45 -5.76 -5.96 13.92
N TRP A 46 -6.38 -4.81 14.18
CA TRP A 46 -5.73 -3.63 14.75
C TRP A 46 -4.94 -3.95 16.04
N ASN A 47 -5.54 -4.78 16.89
CA ASN A 47 -5.03 -5.15 18.22
C ASN A 47 -4.15 -6.40 18.24
N ASP A 48 -3.82 -6.98 17.08
CA ASP A 48 -2.95 -8.17 17.05
C ASP A 48 -1.59 -7.86 17.70
N PRO A 49 -1.08 -8.73 18.60
CA PRO A 49 0.20 -8.48 19.24
C PRO A 49 1.34 -8.48 18.21
N LEU A 50 2.39 -7.70 18.50
CA LEU A 50 3.61 -7.75 17.71
C LEU A 50 4.30 -9.11 17.89
N ASP A 51 4.82 -9.63 16.79
CA ASP A 51 5.60 -10.87 16.79
C ASP A 51 6.89 -10.73 17.63
N GLU A 52 7.26 -11.78 18.34
CA GLU A 52 8.43 -11.76 19.24
C GLU A 52 9.75 -11.54 18.47
N HIS A 53 9.86 -12.06 17.25
CA HIS A 53 11.01 -11.81 16.39
C HIS A 53 11.07 -10.35 15.97
N TYR A 54 9.92 -9.74 15.67
CA TYR A 54 9.83 -8.31 15.40
C TYR A 54 10.30 -7.47 16.59
N LEU A 55 9.81 -7.74 17.80
CA LEU A 55 10.24 -7.02 19.00
C LEU A 55 11.74 -7.17 19.24
N LYS A 56 12.30 -8.39 19.11
CA LYS A 56 13.75 -8.62 19.24
C LYS A 56 14.59 -7.80 18.26
N SER A 57 14.06 -7.51 17.07
CA SER A 57 14.74 -6.64 16.09
C SER A 57 14.94 -5.21 16.60
N LEU A 58 14.11 -4.75 17.53
CA LEU A 58 14.25 -3.44 18.19
C LEU A 58 15.37 -3.42 19.24
N GLY A 59 16.00 -4.56 19.53
CA GLY A 59 16.99 -4.69 20.62
C GLY A 59 18.44 -4.66 20.16
N HIS A 60 18.72 -4.48 18.87
CA HIS A 60 20.08 -4.60 18.32
C HIS A 60 21.04 -3.49 18.74
N SER A 61 20.52 -2.33 19.17
CA SER A 61 21.30 -1.18 19.61
C SER A 61 21.17 -0.96 21.11
N HIS A 62 22.24 -0.47 21.74
CA HIS A 62 22.24 -0.03 23.15
C HIS A 62 22.02 1.49 23.29
N GLU A 63 21.87 2.21 22.18
CA GLU A 63 21.62 3.64 22.21
C GLU A 63 20.22 3.96 22.75
N LYS A 64 20.15 5.07 23.49
CA LYS A 64 18.90 5.55 24.08
C LYS A 64 18.00 6.11 22.99
N VAL A 65 16.72 5.76 23.03
CA VAL A 65 15.70 6.29 22.12
C VAL A 65 15.23 7.64 22.64
N SER A 66 15.36 8.70 21.83
CA SER A 66 14.87 10.03 22.18
C SER A 66 13.50 10.36 21.59
N ALA A 67 13.17 9.76 20.45
CA ALA A 67 11.86 9.90 19.83
C ALA A 67 11.41 8.63 19.09
N ILE A 68 10.10 8.47 19.00
CA ILE A 68 9.40 7.45 18.24
C ILE A 68 8.48 8.17 17.26
N TYR A 69 8.64 7.90 15.97
CA TYR A 69 7.73 8.34 14.93
C TYR A 69 6.99 7.15 14.36
N ILE A 70 5.69 7.31 14.15
CA ILE A 70 4.80 6.33 13.55
C ILE A 70 4.21 7.03 12.33
N VAL A 71 4.65 6.66 11.13
CA VAL A 71 4.39 7.40 9.88
C VAL A 71 3.71 6.51 8.84
N ASP A 72 2.70 7.04 8.15
CA ASP A 72 1.88 6.29 7.17
C ASP A 72 1.22 5.02 7.75
N ILE A 73 1.15 4.94 9.06
CA ILE A 73 0.50 3.87 9.79
C ILE A 73 0.11 4.41 11.14
N SER A 74 -0.85 3.75 11.76
CA SER A 74 -1.19 3.93 13.16
C SER A 74 -1.15 2.57 13.84
N ILE A 75 -0.90 2.54 15.16
CA ILE A 75 -0.80 1.29 15.93
C ILE A 75 -1.69 1.36 17.16
N SER A 76 -2.13 0.21 17.66
CA SER A 76 -2.95 0.19 18.87
C SER A 76 -2.15 0.58 20.13
N PRO A 77 -2.81 1.05 21.20
CA PRO A 77 -2.16 1.29 22.49
C PRO A 77 -1.42 0.05 23.01
N GLU A 78 -1.94 -1.16 22.76
CA GLU A 78 -1.31 -2.42 23.14
C GLU A 78 0.03 -2.62 22.42
N LYS A 79 0.07 -2.43 21.08
CA LYS A 79 1.32 -2.51 20.30
C LYS A 79 2.33 -1.47 20.77
N TYR A 80 1.86 -0.25 21.03
CA TYR A 80 2.71 0.82 21.56
C TYR A 80 3.31 0.46 22.93
N HIS A 81 2.50 -0.04 23.85
CA HIS A 81 2.97 -0.50 25.16
C HIS A 81 3.93 -1.69 25.07
N GLN A 82 3.71 -2.61 24.12
CA GLN A 82 4.67 -3.71 23.85
C GLN A 82 6.04 -3.17 23.42
N ILE A 83 6.06 -2.21 22.48
CA ILE A 83 7.29 -1.55 22.03
C ILE A 83 8.00 -0.87 23.22
N LEU A 84 7.29 -0.05 23.99
CA LEU A 84 7.88 0.64 25.14
C LEU A 84 8.40 -0.33 26.21
N ALA A 85 7.63 -1.36 26.55
CA ALA A 85 8.04 -2.36 27.53
C ALA A 85 9.30 -3.11 27.07
N PHE A 86 9.37 -3.48 25.79
CA PHE A 86 10.53 -4.12 25.19
C PHE A 86 11.75 -3.19 25.23
N LEU A 87 11.63 -1.96 24.74
CA LEU A 87 12.73 -0.98 24.74
C LEU A 87 13.23 -0.69 26.17
N LYS A 88 12.33 -0.64 27.15
CA LYS A 88 12.68 -0.46 28.56
C LYS A 88 13.48 -1.67 29.08
N GLY A 89 13.02 -2.88 28.80
CA GLY A 89 13.72 -4.12 29.16
C GLY A 89 15.09 -4.25 28.50
N ALA A 90 15.22 -3.77 27.26
CA ALA A 90 16.49 -3.70 26.52
C ALA A 90 17.41 -2.55 26.98
N GLY A 91 16.99 -1.74 27.96
CA GLY A 91 17.77 -0.60 28.46
C GLY A 91 17.90 0.55 27.45
N ARG A 92 17.03 0.62 26.43
CA ARG A 92 17.03 1.68 25.41
C ARG A 92 16.21 2.90 25.79
N ILE A 93 15.40 2.83 26.86
CA ILE A 93 14.68 3.99 27.39
C ILE A 93 15.56 4.72 28.42
N GLY A 94 15.57 6.06 28.35
CA GLY A 94 16.26 6.93 29.30
C GLY A 94 15.48 7.12 30.61
N GLU A 95 15.83 8.16 31.36
CA GLU A 95 15.02 8.61 32.50
C GLU A 95 13.67 9.16 32.03
N GLU A 96 13.69 9.89 30.91
CA GLU A 96 12.49 10.38 30.24
C GLU A 96 12.00 9.38 29.18
N LYS A 97 10.67 9.31 29.05
CA LYS A 97 10.00 8.58 27.97
C LYS A 97 10.35 9.26 26.63
N PRO A 98 10.58 8.50 25.54
CA PRO A 98 10.77 9.09 24.22
C PRO A 98 9.52 9.85 23.77
N ARG A 99 9.71 11.04 23.17
CA ARG A 99 8.62 11.78 22.52
C ARG A 99 8.06 10.93 21.38
N THR A 100 6.75 10.78 21.33
CA THR A 100 6.04 9.92 20.38
C THR A 100 5.17 10.77 19.46
N ILE A 101 5.36 10.64 18.15
CA ILE A 101 4.64 11.41 17.13
C ILE A 101 3.99 10.44 16.15
N CYS A 102 2.71 10.64 15.84
CA CYS A 102 2.01 9.92 14.78
C CYS A 102 1.65 10.86 13.63
N ILE A 103 1.99 10.48 12.40
CA ILE A 103 1.70 11.23 11.17
C ILE A 103 1.05 10.26 10.18
N ASP A 104 -0.23 10.46 9.89
CA ASP A 104 -1.00 9.51 9.10
C ASP A 104 -2.08 10.21 8.26
N HIS A 105 -2.49 9.59 7.17
CA HIS A 105 -3.55 10.05 6.27
C HIS A 105 -4.70 9.04 6.12
N HIS A 106 -4.60 7.88 6.77
CA HIS A 106 -5.63 6.85 6.72
C HIS A 106 -6.90 7.24 7.48
N ARG A 107 -8.07 6.85 6.94
CA ARG A 107 -9.36 7.05 7.61
C ARG A 107 -9.42 6.40 8.99
N THR A 108 -8.84 5.21 9.14
CA THR A 108 -8.73 4.51 10.42
C THR A 108 -7.99 5.33 11.48
N ALA A 109 -6.95 6.06 11.12
CA ALA A 109 -6.23 6.92 12.06
C ALA A 109 -7.10 8.10 12.51
N LEU A 110 -7.86 8.69 11.58
CA LEU A 110 -8.82 9.75 11.90
C LEU A 110 -9.95 9.25 12.82
N ASP A 111 -10.49 8.07 12.54
CA ASP A 111 -11.55 7.46 13.35
C ASP A 111 -11.03 7.06 14.76
N ASN A 112 -9.73 6.79 14.92
CA ASN A 112 -9.09 6.48 16.21
C ASN A 112 -8.30 7.65 16.82
N LEU A 113 -8.49 8.88 16.34
CA LEU A 113 -7.66 10.03 16.73
C LEU A 113 -7.59 10.25 18.25
N GLU A 114 -8.72 10.15 18.94
CA GLU A 114 -8.77 10.31 20.40
C GLU A 114 -7.88 9.28 21.12
N ILE A 115 -7.90 8.02 20.65
CA ILE A 115 -7.08 6.93 21.19
C ILE A 115 -5.59 7.19 20.90
N LEU A 116 -5.25 7.65 19.70
CA LEU A 116 -3.86 7.99 19.34
C LEU A 116 -3.29 9.08 20.24
N GLN A 117 -4.12 10.07 20.61
CA GLN A 117 -3.76 11.19 21.49
C GLN A 117 -3.58 10.78 22.96
N GLU A 118 -4.02 9.60 23.38
CA GLU A 118 -3.78 9.09 24.73
C GLU A 118 -2.30 8.71 24.96
N TYR A 119 -1.58 8.32 23.90
CA TYR A 119 -0.22 7.80 24.03
C TYR A 119 0.83 8.53 23.17
N CYS A 120 0.42 9.19 22.08
CA CYS A 120 1.26 10.08 21.29
C CYS A 120 1.31 11.47 21.94
N ASP A 121 2.50 12.05 22.01
CA ASP A 121 2.65 13.44 22.45
C ASP A 121 2.13 14.41 21.37
N GLU A 122 2.23 14.04 20.10
CA GLU A 122 1.71 14.79 18.95
C GLU A 122 1.11 13.89 17.87
N THR A 123 0.07 14.40 17.20
CA THR A 123 -0.62 13.73 16.09
C THR A 123 -0.83 14.71 14.93
N LEU A 124 -0.41 14.35 13.72
CA LEU A 124 -0.76 15.04 12.47
C LEU A 124 -1.55 14.08 11.59
N ILE A 125 -2.89 14.18 11.65
CA ILE A 125 -3.80 13.35 10.85
C ILE A 125 -4.57 14.23 9.88
N GLU A 126 -4.31 14.11 8.59
CA GLU A 126 -4.97 14.89 7.54
C GLU A 126 -5.30 14.02 6.33
N ILE A 127 -6.50 14.18 5.77
CA ILE A 127 -6.96 13.43 4.59
C ILE A 127 -7.29 14.43 3.48
N GLY A 128 -6.72 14.24 2.29
CA GLY A 128 -7.06 15.08 1.16
C GLY A 128 -6.20 14.86 -0.08
N PRO A 129 -6.50 15.57 -1.18
CA PRO A 129 -5.73 15.56 -2.42
C PRO A 129 -4.24 15.86 -2.18
N GLY A 130 -3.35 15.04 -2.76
CA GLY A 130 -1.90 15.13 -2.56
C GLY A 130 -1.39 14.92 -1.12
N LEU A 131 -2.24 14.52 -0.18
CA LEU A 131 -1.88 14.23 1.21
C LEU A 131 -1.72 12.73 1.40
N SER A 132 -0.48 12.26 1.25
CA SER A 132 -0.03 10.91 1.60
C SER A 132 0.83 10.98 2.85
N GLY A 133 1.12 9.85 3.49
CA GLY A 133 2.05 9.77 4.63
C GLY A 133 3.38 10.44 4.32
N ALA A 134 3.92 10.27 3.10
CA ALA A 134 5.17 10.90 2.71
C ALA A 134 5.10 12.44 2.61
N THR A 135 4.02 12.98 2.04
CA THR A 135 3.86 14.44 1.92
C THR A 135 3.51 15.09 3.25
N LEU A 136 2.78 14.40 4.13
CA LEU A 136 2.50 14.85 5.49
C LEU A 136 3.75 14.91 6.36
N VAL A 137 4.63 13.90 6.30
CA VAL A 137 5.92 13.95 6.99
C VAL A 137 6.76 15.13 6.48
N TRP A 138 6.80 15.35 5.17
CA TRP A 138 7.50 16.51 4.62
C TRP A 138 6.90 17.82 5.14
N LYS A 139 5.58 17.97 5.12
CA LYS A 139 4.87 19.14 5.64
C LYS A 139 5.14 19.36 7.13
N TYR A 140 5.15 18.32 7.95
CA TYR A 140 5.41 18.39 9.40
C TYR A 140 6.74 19.08 9.71
N PHE A 141 7.82 18.69 9.04
CA PHE A 141 9.14 19.28 9.26
C PHE A 141 9.35 20.66 8.62
N ASN A 142 8.54 21.04 7.62
CA ASN A 142 8.73 22.27 6.87
C ASN A 142 7.75 23.39 7.23
N SER A 143 6.70 23.10 8.00
CA SER A 143 5.72 24.09 8.45
C SER A 143 6.36 25.25 9.25
N THR A 144 7.53 25.01 9.85
CA THR A 144 8.31 25.99 10.61
C THR A 144 9.40 26.70 9.81
N GLU A 145 9.75 26.21 8.62
CA GLU A 145 10.88 26.69 7.81
C GLU A 145 10.46 27.55 6.61
N GLY A 146 9.16 27.65 6.31
CA GLY A 146 8.63 28.43 5.19
C GLY A 146 8.87 27.82 3.80
N GLU A 147 9.45 26.61 3.74
CA GLU A 147 9.75 25.86 2.52
C GLU A 147 8.58 24.90 2.19
N LEU A 148 7.61 25.33 1.36
CA LEU A 148 6.41 24.53 1.07
C LEU A 148 6.53 23.64 -0.19
N SER A 149 7.62 23.74 -0.96
CA SER A 149 7.76 22.91 -2.17
C SER A 149 8.08 21.47 -1.78
N ILE A 150 7.06 20.62 -1.84
CA ILE A 150 7.19 19.18 -1.67
C ILE A 150 8.07 18.63 -2.81
N PRO A 151 9.14 17.85 -2.51
CA PRO A 151 10.01 17.24 -3.51
C PRO A 151 9.25 16.42 -4.53
N THR A 152 9.73 16.43 -5.76
CA THR A 152 9.04 15.86 -6.92
C THR A 152 8.75 14.38 -6.77
N MET A 153 9.70 13.61 -6.24
CA MET A 153 9.46 12.19 -5.92
C MET A 153 8.24 12.01 -4.99
N LEU A 154 8.14 12.77 -3.91
CA LEU A 154 7.04 12.62 -2.93
C LEU A 154 5.68 13.00 -3.54
N ARG A 155 5.65 13.99 -4.44
CA ARG A 155 4.42 14.34 -5.18
C ARG A 155 3.96 13.20 -6.09
N TYR A 156 4.87 12.51 -6.77
CA TYR A 156 4.53 11.35 -7.60
C TYR A 156 4.06 10.16 -6.77
N VAL A 157 4.72 9.89 -5.63
CA VAL A 157 4.27 8.87 -4.68
C VAL A 157 2.85 9.16 -4.20
N ALA A 158 2.57 10.40 -3.78
CA ALA A 158 1.23 10.80 -3.37
C ALA A 158 0.20 10.67 -4.51
N ASP A 159 0.55 11.05 -5.74
CA ASP A 159 -0.37 11.00 -6.88
C ASP A 159 -0.85 9.57 -7.21
N GLN A 160 -0.02 8.54 -6.97
CA GLN A 160 -0.46 7.13 -7.01
C GLN A 160 -1.22 6.75 -5.75
N ASP A 161 -0.68 7.10 -4.58
CA ASP A 161 -1.18 6.64 -3.27
C ASP A 161 -2.62 7.13 -2.99
N VAL A 162 -2.90 8.41 -3.22
CA VAL A 162 -4.25 8.98 -3.15
C VAL A 162 -5.06 8.79 -4.45
N TRP A 163 -4.53 8.03 -5.41
CA TRP A 163 -5.15 7.63 -6.67
C TRP A 163 -5.63 8.81 -7.55
N GLU A 164 -4.85 9.89 -7.62
CA GLU A 164 -5.21 11.08 -8.41
C GLU A 164 -4.79 10.97 -9.88
N TRP A 165 -3.59 10.45 -10.16
CA TRP A 165 -3.03 10.31 -11.50
C TRP A 165 -3.04 11.62 -12.34
N LYS A 166 -2.86 12.77 -11.69
CA LYS A 166 -2.95 14.09 -12.33
C LYS A 166 -1.61 14.62 -12.83
N LEU A 167 -0.50 14.11 -12.30
CA LEU A 167 0.83 14.59 -12.67
C LEU A 167 1.24 14.09 -14.07
N PRO A 168 2.02 14.88 -14.84
CA PRO A 168 2.54 14.43 -16.12
C PRO A 168 3.35 13.13 -15.98
N PHE A 169 3.10 12.15 -16.84
CA PHE A 169 3.78 10.86 -16.83
C PHE A 169 3.73 10.13 -15.48
N SER A 170 2.65 10.33 -14.72
CA SER A 170 2.52 9.75 -13.38
C SER A 170 2.61 8.23 -13.39
N LYS A 171 1.96 7.56 -14.35
CA LYS A 171 2.00 6.10 -14.47
C LYS A 171 3.41 5.58 -14.78
N GLU A 172 4.17 6.29 -15.61
CA GLU A 172 5.54 5.97 -15.96
C GLU A 172 6.44 6.10 -14.73
N ILE A 173 6.43 7.27 -14.09
CA ILE A 173 7.29 7.52 -12.93
C ILE A 173 6.97 6.57 -11.80
N ASN A 174 5.69 6.35 -11.51
CA ASN A 174 5.25 5.44 -10.48
C ASN A 174 5.56 3.98 -10.81
N SER A 175 5.43 3.53 -12.06
CA SER A 175 5.85 2.17 -12.43
C SER A 175 7.36 1.97 -12.25
N ALA A 176 8.18 3.00 -12.51
CA ALA A 176 9.60 2.98 -12.18
C ALA A 176 9.86 2.94 -10.67
N LEU A 177 9.14 3.73 -9.87
CA LEU A 177 9.24 3.72 -8.40
C LEU A 177 8.80 2.37 -7.81
N ASN A 178 7.78 1.72 -8.37
CA ASN A 178 7.29 0.40 -7.96
C ASN A 178 8.31 -0.73 -8.20
N THR A 179 9.41 -0.47 -8.93
CA THR A 179 10.55 -1.41 -9.03
C THR A 179 11.52 -1.33 -7.85
N LEU A 180 11.36 -0.34 -6.98
CA LEU A 180 12.14 -0.23 -5.74
C LEU A 180 11.60 -1.22 -4.71
N ASP A 181 12.45 -1.62 -3.76
CA ASP A 181 12.13 -2.64 -2.76
C ASP A 181 11.13 -2.20 -1.67
N GLY A 182 10.65 -0.95 -1.73
CA GLY A 182 9.73 -0.40 -0.73
C GLY A 182 10.35 -0.31 0.67
N VAL A 183 11.69 -0.19 0.75
CA VAL A 183 12.42 -0.03 2.03
C VAL A 183 12.93 1.39 2.17
N ALA A 184 12.84 1.93 3.40
CA ALA A 184 13.23 3.30 3.72
C ALA A 184 14.64 3.69 3.24
N ALA A 185 15.64 2.80 3.40
CA ALA A 185 17.02 3.10 3.00
C ALA A 185 17.17 3.39 1.50
N THR A 186 16.51 2.59 0.65
CA THR A 186 16.47 2.80 -0.80
C THR A 186 15.77 4.12 -1.14
N MET A 187 14.65 4.39 -0.47
CA MET A 187 13.86 5.61 -0.67
C MET A 187 14.58 6.88 -0.19
N VAL A 188 15.43 6.84 0.85
CA VAL A 188 16.25 7.99 1.27
C VAL A 188 17.21 8.40 0.15
N ALA A 189 17.93 7.43 -0.41
CA ALA A 189 18.85 7.70 -1.52
C ALA A 189 18.10 8.21 -2.76
N GLU A 190 16.90 7.69 -3.01
CA GLU A 190 16.07 8.11 -4.12
C GLU A 190 15.55 9.54 -3.95
N LEU A 191 15.05 9.87 -2.76
CA LEU A 191 14.58 11.21 -2.43
C LEU A 191 15.71 12.24 -2.56
N ALA A 192 16.89 11.92 -2.04
CA ALA A 192 18.06 12.79 -2.16
C ALA A 192 18.40 13.10 -3.63
N ARG A 193 18.41 12.10 -4.52
CA ARG A 193 18.64 12.31 -5.97
C ARG A 193 17.57 13.18 -6.60
N SER A 194 16.30 12.98 -6.22
CA SER A 194 15.19 13.79 -6.74
C SER A 194 15.26 15.26 -6.34
N ILE A 195 15.90 15.56 -5.19
CA ILE A 195 16.13 16.92 -4.70
C ILE A 195 17.38 17.53 -5.33
N GLU A 196 18.45 16.75 -5.51
CA GLU A 196 19.74 17.21 -6.04
C GLU A 196 19.63 17.63 -7.52
N ASP A 197 18.96 16.83 -8.34
CA ASP A 197 18.74 17.11 -9.77
C ASP A 197 17.37 16.59 -10.20
N GLU A 198 16.34 17.42 -9.93
CA GLU A 198 14.94 17.11 -10.23
C GLU A 198 14.71 16.74 -11.70
N GLN A 199 15.31 17.48 -12.63
CA GLN A 199 15.08 17.29 -14.06
C GLN A 199 15.67 15.97 -14.55
N ASN A 200 16.91 15.66 -14.18
CA ASN A 200 17.54 14.40 -14.56
C ASN A 200 16.87 13.20 -13.88
N TRP A 201 16.47 13.36 -12.61
CA TRP A 201 15.69 12.34 -11.90
C TRP A 201 14.38 12.03 -12.64
N PHE A 202 13.64 13.07 -13.01
CA PHE A 202 12.38 12.97 -13.72
C PHE A 202 12.53 12.27 -15.08
N GLU A 203 13.45 12.73 -15.94
CA GLU A 203 13.65 12.14 -17.27
C GLU A 203 14.09 10.67 -17.18
N LYS A 204 14.95 10.34 -16.21
CA LYS A 204 15.39 8.97 -15.98
C LYS A 204 14.24 8.06 -15.55
N ARG A 205 13.43 8.49 -14.58
CA ARG A 205 12.30 7.68 -14.08
C ARG A 205 11.18 7.55 -15.10
N LYS A 206 10.90 8.62 -15.86
CA LYS A 206 10.00 8.57 -17.00
C LYS A 206 10.46 7.53 -18.04
N SER A 207 11.70 7.61 -18.51
CA SER A 207 12.22 6.68 -19.53
C SER A 207 12.23 5.22 -19.05
N GLN A 208 12.56 4.97 -17.77
CA GLN A 208 12.43 3.64 -17.17
C GLN A 208 10.97 3.17 -17.13
N GLY A 209 10.07 4.05 -16.72
CA GLY A 209 8.63 3.82 -16.67
C GLY A 209 8.04 3.46 -18.02
N GLU A 210 8.37 4.19 -19.08
CA GLU A 210 7.93 3.90 -20.46
C GLU A 210 8.30 2.47 -20.88
N ALA A 211 9.54 2.03 -20.59
CA ALA A 211 9.97 0.68 -20.87
C ALA A 211 9.19 -0.37 -20.05
N ILE A 212 8.97 -0.11 -18.75
CA ILE A 212 8.22 -1.01 -17.85
C ILE A 212 6.76 -1.13 -18.31
N LEU A 213 6.10 -0.01 -18.59
CA LEU A 213 4.72 0.02 -19.06
C LEU A 213 4.56 -0.75 -20.38
N SER A 214 5.52 -0.62 -21.31
CA SER A 214 5.46 -1.38 -22.57
C SER A 214 5.48 -2.91 -22.35
N VAL A 215 6.20 -3.38 -21.33
CA VAL A 215 6.23 -4.80 -20.95
C VAL A 215 4.91 -5.19 -20.29
N ILE A 216 4.40 -4.35 -19.38
CA ILE A 216 3.09 -4.56 -18.74
C ILE A 216 2.01 -4.68 -19.81
N GLU A 217 1.89 -3.71 -20.71
CA GLU A 217 0.92 -3.72 -21.83
C GLU A 217 1.02 -5.00 -22.66
N SER A 218 2.24 -5.46 -22.99
CA SER A 218 2.43 -6.72 -23.69
C SER A 218 1.91 -7.93 -22.91
N GLN A 219 2.10 -7.96 -21.60
CA GLN A 219 1.61 -9.03 -20.72
C GLN A 219 0.09 -9.00 -20.57
N LEU A 220 -0.50 -7.80 -20.45
CA LEU A 220 -1.94 -7.60 -20.40
C LEU A 220 -2.57 -8.07 -21.71
N HIS A 221 -2.03 -7.69 -22.86
CA HIS A 221 -2.50 -8.15 -24.16
C HIS A 221 -2.48 -9.68 -24.29
N LYS A 222 -1.42 -10.34 -23.81
CA LYS A 222 -1.32 -11.81 -23.79
C LYS A 222 -2.32 -12.48 -22.86
N SER A 223 -2.88 -11.75 -21.89
CA SER A 223 -3.88 -12.28 -20.97
C SER A 223 -5.28 -12.30 -21.60
N TYR A 224 -5.52 -11.56 -22.69
CA TYR A 224 -6.85 -11.51 -23.33
C TYR A 224 -7.39 -12.85 -23.77
N SER A 225 -6.53 -13.71 -24.33
CA SER A 225 -6.93 -15.05 -24.78
C SER A 225 -7.30 -16.00 -23.64
N ARG A 226 -7.13 -15.59 -22.38
CA ARG A 226 -7.41 -16.35 -21.17
C ARG A 226 -8.61 -15.82 -20.38
N ILE A 227 -9.24 -14.75 -20.86
CA ILE A 227 -10.41 -14.16 -20.21
C ILE A 227 -11.61 -15.09 -20.43
N PHE A 228 -12.28 -15.44 -19.35
CA PHE A 228 -13.61 -16.00 -19.38
C PHE A 228 -14.63 -14.87 -19.18
N GLU A 229 -15.49 -14.64 -20.16
CA GLU A 229 -16.53 -13.62 -20.13
C GLU A 229 -17.90 -14.25 -19.88
N CYS A 230 -18.67 -13.66 -18.98
CA CYS A 230 -20.02 -14.12 -18.66
C CYS A 230 -20.86 -12.98 -18.08
N ASP A 231 -22.18 -13.07 -18.21
CA ASP A 231 -23.11 -12.09 -17.63
C ASP A 231 -23.85 -12.71 -16.44
N ASP A 232 -24.08 -11.92 -15.40
CA ASP A 232 -25.06 -12.27 -14.38
C ASP A 232 -26.51 -12.02 -14.87
N ARG A 233 -27.46 -12.40 -14.04
CA ARG A 233 -28.90 -12.26 -14.33
C ARG A 233 -29.37 -10.81 -14.45
N ASP A 234 -28.62 -9.87 -13.86
CA ASP A 234 -28.93 -8.44 -13.85
C ASP A 234 -28.22 -7.70 -15.00
N GLY A 235 -27.46 -8.41 -15.84
CA GLY A 235 -26.75 -7.88 -16.99
C GLY A 235 -25.48 -7.11 -16.63
N THR A 236 -24.80 -7.51 -15.55
CA THR A 236 -23.41 -7.13 -15.26
C THR A 236 -22.48 -8.16 -15.89
N GLU A 237 -21.49 -7.70 -16.64
CA GLU A 237 -20.47 -8.58 -17.23
C GLU A 237 -19.35 -8.86 -16.24
N TYR A 238 -18.98 -10.12 -16.12
CA TYR A 238 -17.82 -10.58 -15.37
C TYR A 238 -16.74 -11.06 -16.32
N ARG A 239 -15.55 -10.48 -16.17
CA ARG A 239 -14.34 -10.86 -16.92
C ARG A 239 -13.37 -11.53 -15.98
N VAL A 240 -13.36 -12.86 -15.99
CA VAL A 240 -12.58 -13.68 -15.05
C VAL A 240 -11.27 -14.10 -15.70
N VAL A 241 -10.14 -13.87 -15.02
CA VAL A 241 -8.81 -14.17 -15.56
C VAL A 241 -7.84 -14.63 -14.47
N ASN A 242 -7.01 -15.62 -14.79
CA ASN A 242 -5.90 -16.02 -13.94
C ASN A 242 -4.68 -15.13 -14.23
N ALA A 243 -4.23 -14.36 -13.24
CA ALA A 243 -2.99 -13.61 -13.33
C ALA A 243 -2.33 -13.49 -11.95
N THR A 244 -1.02 -13.75 -11.90
CA THR A 244 -0.21 -13.61 -10.68
C THR A 244 0.36 -12.21 -10.52
N GLU A 245 0.41 -11.42 -11.59
CA GLU A 245 1.00 -10.08 -11.63
C GLU A 245 0.02 -9.07 -12.27
N ASN A 246 0.25 -7.78 -12.01
CA ASN A 246 -0.48 -6.65 -12.63
C ASN A 246 -2.02 -6.74 -12.51
N ALA A 247 -2.52 -7.29 -11.40
CA ALA A 247 -3.96 -7.49 -11.21
C ALA A 247 -4.76 -6.18 -11.24
N SER A 248 -4.15 -5.07 -10.79
CA SER A 248 -4.76 -3.74 -10.82
C SER A 248 -4.90 -3.23 -12.25
N GLU A 249 -3.79 -3.23 -12.99
CA GLU A 249 -3.71 -2.73 -14.37
C GLU A 249 -4.57 -3.58 -15.30
N LEU A 250 -4.49 -4.91 -15.17
CA LEU A 250 -5.33 -5.84 -15.91
C LEU A 250 -6.80 -5.60 -15.60
N GLY A 251 -7.18 -5.52 -14.31
CA GLY A 251 -8.57 -5.36 -13.94
C GLY A 251 -9.18 -4.03 -14.39
N ASN A 252 -8.44 -2.93 -14.29
CA ASN A 252 -8.91 -1.64 -14.78
C ASN A 252 -9.09 -1.66 -16.30
N MET A 253 -8.10 -2.16 -17.04
CA MET A 253 -8.18 -2.32 -18.49
C MET A 253 -9.40 -3.16 -18.90
N LEU A 254 -9.64 -4.30 -18.24
CA LEU A 254 -10.78 -5.17 -18.54
C LEU A 254 -12.13 -4.47 -18.35
N CYS A 255 -12.24 -3.58 -17.37
CA CYS A 255 -13.45 -2.80 -17.13
C CYS A 255 -13.64 -1.66 -18.14
N GLU A 256 -12.54 -1.02 -18.56
CA GLU A 256 -12.55 0.11 -19.50
C GLU A 256 -12.82 -0.33 -20.95
N GLU A 257 -12.23 -1.45 -21.40
CA GLU A 257 -12.29 -1.88 -22.80
C GLU A 257 -13.55 -2.66 -23.19
N SER A 258 -14.46 -2.95 -22.25
CA SER A 258 -15.71 -3.64 -22.59
C SER A 258 -16.74 -2.72 -23.24
N SER A 259 -17.46 -3.25 -24.22
CA SER A 259 -18.64 -2.60 -24.79
C SER A 259 -19.80 -2.41 -23.79
N LYS A 260 -19.78 -3.12 -22.65
CA LYS A 260 -20.78 -3.01 -21.57
C LYS A 260 -20.35 -2.10 -20.43
N SER A 261 -19.18 -1.47 -20.54
CA SER A 261 -18.70 -0.47 -19.60
C SER A 261 -19.78 0.60 -19.35
N PRO A 262 -20.06 1.00 -18.08
CA PRO A 262 -19.34 0.66 -16.85
C PRO A 262 -19.85 -0.60 -16.11
N ASN A 263 -20.77 -1.38 -16.69
CA ASN A 263 -21.39 -2.54 -16.04
C ASN A 263 -20.49 -3.80 -16.15
N VAL A 264 -19.26 -3.68 -15.65
CA VAL A 264 -18.24 -4.73 -15.73
C VAL A 264 -17.59 -4.91 -14.37
N ILE A 265 -17.40 -6.17 -13.97
CA ILE A 265 -16.56 -6.58 -12.84
C ILE A 265 -15.42 -7.44 -13.39
N ALA A 266 -14.19 -6.95 -13.28
CA ALA A 266 -13.02 -7.77 -13.57
C ALA A 266 -12.66 -8.61 -12.34
N VAL A 267 -12.50 -9.91 -12.52
CA VAL A 267 -12.18 -10.89 -11.46
C VAL A 267 -10.82 -11.49 -11.77
N ILE A 268 -9.78 -11.03 -11.07
CA ILE A 268 -8.40 -11.50 -11.26
C ILE A 268 -8.06 -12.42 -10.12
N TYR A 269 -7.78 -13.69 -10.42
CA TYR A 269 -7.47 -14.69 -9.40
C TYR A 269 -6.06 -15.27 -9.54
N SER A 270 -5.48 -15.65 -8.40
CA SER A 270 -4.19 -16.34 -8.34
C SER A 270 -4.15 -17.35 -7.18
N ILE A 271 -3.56 -18.52 -7.46
CA ILE A 271 -3.35 -19.57 -6.46
C ILE A 271 -2.13 -19.23 -5.61
N GLN A 272 -2.29 -19.31 -4.30
CA GLN A 272 -1.28 -18.96 -3.30
C GLN A 272 -0.52 -20.21 -2.82
N LYS A 273 0.61 -20.01 -2.13
CA LYS A 273 1.47 -21.11 -1.63
C LYS A 273 0.71 -22.14 -0.77
N ASN A 274 -0.30 -21.71 -0.03
CA ASN A 274 -1.14 -22.56 0.81
C ASN A 274 -2.37 -23.12 0.06
N TRP A 275 -2.37 -23.09 -1.27
CA TRP A 275 -3.47 -23.50 -2.15
C TRP A 275 -4.75 -22.65 -2.09
N SER A 276 -4.79 -21.62 -1.23
CA SER A 276 -5.88 -20.65 -1.25
C SER A 276 -5.87 -19.82 -2.52
N VAL A 277 -7.03 -19.29 -2.90
CA VAL A 277 -7.19 -18.44 -4.08
C VAL A 277 -7.38 -17.01 -3.62
N LYS A 278 -6.44 -16.14 -3.98
CA LYS A 278 -6.59 -14.69 -3.82
C LYS A 278 -7.36 -14.15 -5.01
N VAL A 279 -8.41 -13.39 -4.75
CA VAL A 279 -9.22 -12.74 -5.79
C VAL A 279 -9.12 -11.22 -5.62
N SER A 280 -8.76 -10.55 -6.71
CA SER A 280 -8.71 -9.10 -6.84
C SER A 280 -9.81 -8.66 -7.80
N LEU A 281 -10.69 -7.79 -7.33
CA LEU A 281 -11.85 -7.30 -8.05
C LEU A 281 -11.62 -5.85 -8.47
N ARG A 282 -11.91 -5.54 -9.74
CA ARG A 282 -11.94 -4.16 -10.25
C ARG A 282 -13.29 -3.86 -10.87
N SER A 283 -13.69 -2.60 -10.74
CA SER A 283 -14.84 -2.02 -11.44
C SER A 283 -14.54 -0.55 -11.70
N ILE A 284 -15.38 0.13 -12.50
CA ILE A 284 -15.28 1.57 -12.70
C ILE A 284 -16.54 2.30 -12.21
N PRO A 285 -16.47 3.63 -11.98
CA PRO A 285 -17.62 4.41 -11.55
C PRO A 285 -18.82 4.31 -12.50
N GLY A 286 -20.02 4.31 -11.95
CA GLY A 286 -21.28 4.32 -12.70
C GLY A 286 -21.85 2.95 -13.07
N GLY A 287 -21.18 1.85 -12.72
CA GLY A 287 -21.72 0.49 -12.85
C GLY A 287 -22.90 0.21 -11.90
N LYS A 288 -23.76 -0.75 -12.27
CA LYS A 288 -24.89 -1.23 -11.44
C LYS A 288 -24.46 -1.75 -10.06
N ILE A 289 -23.34 -2.45 -10.03
CA ILE A 289 -22.67 -2.93 -8.83
C ILE A 289 -21.19 -2.58 -8.91
N ASN A 290 -20.50 -2.62 -7.77
CA ASN A 290 -19.09 -2.29 -7.69
C ASN A 290 -18.24 -3.45 -7.13
N ALA A 291 -16.92 -3.35 -7.25
CA ALA A 291 -15.98 -4.38 -6.84
C ALA A 291 -16.12 -4.73 -5.34
N ARG A 292 -16.31 -3.72 -4.49
CA ARG A 292 -16.51 -3.90 -3.05
C ARG A 292 -17.74 -4.74 -2.74
N GLN A 293 -18.89 -4.42 -3.35
CA GLN A 293 -20.14 -5.16 -3.13
C GLN A 293 -20.01 -6.64 -3.51
N VAL A 294 -19.24 -6.97 -4.55
CA VAL A 294 -18.94 -8.36 -4.90
C VAL A 294 -18.01 -9.00 -3.87
N ALA A 295 -16.96 -8.30 -3.43
CA ALA A 295 -16.02 -8.81 -2.44
C ALA A 295 -16.70 -9.14 -1.10
N GLU A 296 -17.58 -8.26 -0.62
CA GLU A 296 -18.29 -8.41 0.66
C GLU A 296 -19.19 -9.65 0.70
N ARG A 297 -19.75 -10.08 -0.44
CA ARG A 297 -20.52 -11.34 -0.53
C ARG A 297 -19.70 -12.57 -0.17
N PHE A 298 -18.38 -12.51 -0.38
CA PHE A 298 -17.44 -13.59 -0.12
C PHE A 298 -16.55 -13.31 1.09
N GLY A 299 -17.01 -12.47 2.03
CA GLY A 299 -16.26 -12.12 3.25
C GLY A 299 -15.00 -11.29 3.00
N GLY A 300 -14.90 -10.67 1.82
CA GLY A 300 -13.84 -9.72 1.48
C GLY A 300 -14.23 -8.27 1.74
N GLY A 301 -13.44 -7.35 1.19
CA GLY A 301 -13.67 -5.92 1.32
C GLY A 301 -12.67 -5.10 0.51
N GLY A 302 -12.74 -3.77 0.65
CA GLY A 302 -11.87 -2.81 -0.01
C GLY A 302 -12.62 -1.55 -0.44
N HIS A 303 -12.08 -0.84 -1.42
CA HIS A 303 -12.71 0.33 -2.02
C HIS A 303 -13.74 -0.08 -3.07
N ASP A 304 -14.71 0.80 -3.33
CA ASP A 304 -15.81 0.57 -4.27
C ASP A 304 -15.33 0.01 -5.62
N HIS A 305 -14.19 0.48 -6.13
CA HIS A 305 -13.64 0.11 -7.44
C HIS A 305 -12.40 -0.80 -7.38
N ALA A 306 -11.91 -1.11 -6.18
CA ALA A 306 -10.75 -1.97 -5.96
C ALA A 306 -10.90 -2.71 -4.63
N ALA A 307 -11.30 -3.97 -4.73
CA ALA A 307 -11.57 -4.81 -3.56
C ALA A 307 -10.96 -6.20 -3.75
N GLY A 308 -10.99 -7.01 -2.71
CA GLY A 308 -10.52 -8.38 -2.78
C GLY A 308 -11.17 -9.30 -1.76
N CYS A 309 -11.16 -10.58 -2.07
CA CYS A 309 -11.59 -11.66 -1.20
C CYS A 309 -10.64 -12.86 -1.35
N ARG A 310 -10.83 -13.88 -0.51
CA ARG A 310 -10.01 -15.09 -0.54
C ARG A 310 -10.88 -16.33 -0.36
N PHE A 311 -10.60 -17.35 -1.16
CA PHE A 311 -11.20 -18.67 -1.05
C PHE A 311 -10.18 -19.67 -0.51
N PRO A 312 -10.60 -20.69 0.26
CA PRO A 312 -9.68 -21.68 0.83
C PRO A 312 -8.98 -22.54 -0.24
N ASP A 313 -9.62 -22.75 -1.39
CA ASP A 313 -9.12 -23.53 -2.52
C ASP A 313 -9.87 -23.18 -3.83
N MET A 314 -9.43 -23.77 -4.95
CA MET A 314 -10.06 -23.57 -6.26
C MET A 314 -11.49 -24.09 -6.35
N MET A 315 -11.86 -25.14 -5.62
CA MET A 315 -13.23 -25.68 -5.67
C MET A 315 -14.22 -24.72 -4.99
N ALA A 316 -13.79 -24.09 -3.89
CA ALA A 316 -14.58 -23.05 -3.23
C ALA A 316 -14.72 -21.80 -4.10
N PHE A 317 -13.68 -21.42 -4.84
CA PHE A 317 -13.75 -20.32 -5.80
C PHE A 317 -14.72 -20.62 -6.96
N ASP A 318 -14.65 -21.82 -7.54
CA ASP A 318 -15.54 -22.26 -8.63
C ASP A 318 -17.02 -22.16 -8.21
N ARG A 319 -17.36 -22.72 -7.04
CA ARG A 319 -18.72 -22.60 -6.47
C ARG A 319 -19.13 -21.15 -6.20
N GLY A 320 -18.21 -20.30 -5.75
CA GLY A 320 -18.47 -18.88 -5.52
C GLY A 320 -18.79 -18.14 -6.82
N LEU A 321 -18.10 -18.47 -7.91
CA LEU A 321 -18.41 -17.94 -9.24
C LEU A 321 -19.77 -18.43 -9.76
N GLU A 322 -20.09 -19.72 -9.59
CA GLU A 322 -21.41 -20.26 -9.94
C GLU A 322 -22.54 -19.54 -9.20
N GLU A 323 -22.36 -19.29 -7.90
CA GLU A 323 -23.32 -18.53 -7.07
C GLU A 323 -23.48 -17.10 -7.59
N LEU A 324 -22.38 -16.43 -7.93
CA LEU A 324 -22.38 -15.05 -8.41
C LEU A 324 -23.08 -14.90 -9.77
N LEU A 325 -22.80 -15.82 -10.68
CA LEU A 325 -23.23 -15.75 -12.07
C LEU A 325 -24.59 -16.43 -12.28
N GLY A 326 -24.99 -17.33 -11.38
CA GLY A 326 -26.22 -18.10 -11.48
C GLY A 326 -26.23 -19.08 -12.67
N VAL A 327 -25.05 -19.48 -13.15
CA VAL A 327 -24.78 -20.45 -14.22
C VAL A 327 -23.67 -21.42 -13.79
N ASP A 328 -23.68 -22.65 -14.29
CA ASP A 328 -22.62 -23.65 -14.07
C ASP A 328 -21.35 -23.20 -14.81
N VAL A 329 -20.33 -22.80 -14.06
CA VAL A 329 -19.03 -22.35 -14.57
C VAL A 329 -18.00 -23.38 -14.16
N LYS A 330 -17.60 -24.24 -15.08
CA LYS A 330 -16.52 -25.19 -14.83
C LYS A 330 -15.20 -24.60 -15.28
N LEU A 331 -14.50 -23.91 -14.38
CA LEU A 331 -13.10 -23.54 -14.62
C LEU A 331 -12.16 -24.75 -14.52
N ILE A 332 -12.62 -25.83 -13.87
CA ILE A 332 -11.95 -27.12 -13.82
C ILE A 332 -12.64 -28.07 -14.81
N VAL A 333 -11.98 -28.37 -15.93
CA VAL A 333 -12.39 -29.48 -16.79
C VAL A 333 -12.04 -30.77 -16.05
N ASP A 334 -13.03 -31.63 -15.80
CA ASP A 334 -12.80 -32.95 -15.24
C ASP A 334 -11.80 -33.70 -16.14
N PRO A 335 -10.60 -34.10 -15.67
CA PRO A 335 -9.59 -34.74 -16.51
C PRO A 335 -10.09 -36.05 -17.15
N VAL A 336 -11.21 -36.60 -16.67
CA VAL A 336 -11.89 -37.77 -17.26
C VAL A 336 -12.58 -37.45 -18.60
N GLN A 337 -12.89 -36.18 -18.88
CA GLN A 337 -13.55 -35.76 -20.13
C GLN A 337 -12.59 -35.25 -21.21
N ALA A 338 -11.30 -35.10 -20.91
CA ALA A 338 -10.27 -34.66 -21.85
C ALA A 338 -9.47 -35.83 -22.48
N GLY A 339 -10.15 -36.97 -22.66
CA GLY A 339 -9.58 -38.20 -23.23
C GLY A 339 -9.27 -38.12 -24.72
#